data_AF-A0A354I0G6-F1
#
_entry.id   AF-A0A354I0G6-F1
#
_cell.length_a   1.000
_cell.length_b   1.000
_cell.length_c   1.000
_cell.angle_alpha   90.00
_cell.angle_beta   90.00
_cell.angle_gamma   90.00
#
_symmetry.space_group_name_H-M   'P 1'
#
loop_
_entity.id
_entity.type
_entity.pdbx_description
1 polymer ?
#
loop_
_entity_poly.entity_id
_entity_poly.type
_entity_poly.pdbx_seq_one_letter_code
_entity_poly.pdbx_strand_id
1 'polypeptide(L)'
;MFFQRFERANLLNIWKILFKFDAKSYYNMDNIIENGEWWTAPAESEDGRLVMVTGRKDVAKFRENPRFSIRVEVSWPYEGRNGMPDVETSELMDEVQARLTREFHKDPVAVLTGIYTGADERNWIFYTLSTHIFGRKLNEALADMPVLPLKIYCENDPDWEEYDEMSKAEVE
;
A
#
# COMPACT_ATOMS: atom_id res chain seq x y z
N MET A 1 6.46 0.49 -11.99
CA MET A 1 7.74 0.07 -11.34
C MET A 1 7.95 -1.41 -11.67
N PHE A 2 9.13 -1.88 -12.10
CA PHE A 2 9.35 -3.31 -12.43
C PHE A 2 9.95 -4.06 -11.24
N PHE A 3 9.37 -5.21 -10.85
CA PHE A 3 9.85 -6.02 -9.71
C PHE A 3 10.26 -7.44 -10.10
N GLN A 4 11.35 -7.98 -9.52
CA GLN A 4 11.78 -9.39 -9.67
C GLN A 4 11.31 -10.30 -8.51
N ARG A 5 11.06 -11.60 -8.79
CA ARG A 5 10.34 -12.56 -7.93
C ARG A 5 11.25 -13.41 -7.01
N PHE A 6 10.82 -13.64 -5.75
CA PHE A 6 11.46 -14.59 -4.81
C PHE A 6 10.75 -15.97 -4.71
N GLU A 7 11.48 -17.05 -4.38
CA GLU A 7 10.94 -18.41 -4.17
C GLU A 7 10.32 -18.66 -2.77
N ARG A 8 9.25 -19.47 -2.71
CA ARG A 8 8.37 -19.71 -1.53
C ARG A 8 9.09 -20.16 -0.24
N ALA A 9 10.23 -20.84 -0.32
CA ALA A 9 10.91 -21.40 0.86
C ALA A 9 11.46 -20.33 1.82
N ASN A 10 11.59 -19.08 1.37
CA ASN A 10 12.09 -17.97 2.19
C ASN A 10 10.98 -17.19 2.94
N LEU A 11 9.70 -17.37 2.63
CA LEU A 11 8.63 -16.51 3.15
C LEU A 11 8.45 -16.58 4.67
N LEU A 12 8.52 -17.78 5.24
CA LEU A 12 8.39 -18.00 6.70
C LEU A 12 9.59 -17.48 7.50
N ASN A 13 10.79 -17.51 6.92
CA ASN A 13 11.99 -16.99 7.56
C ASN A 13 12.13 -15.47 7.36
N ILE A 14 11.72 -14.94 6.19
CA ILE A 14 11.62 -13.50 5.93
C ILE A 14 10.64 -12.87 6.93
N TRP A 15 9.48 -13.48 7.17
CA TRP A 15 8.51 -13.00 8.16
C TRP A 15 9.09 -12.94 9.59
N LYS A 16 9.84 -13.95 10.02
CA LYS A 16 10.49 -13.96 11.34
C LYS A 16 11.64 -12.95 11.47
N ILE A 17 12.34 -12.67 10.38
CA ILE A 17 13.49 -11.77 10.35
C ILE A 17 13.05 -10.30 10.26
N LEU A 18 11.98 -10.02 9.49
CA LEU A 18 11.44 -8.67 9.31
C LEU A 18 10.66 -8.17 10.53
N PHE A 19 10.01 -9.07 11.28
CA PHE A 19 9.06 -8.68 12.31
C PHE A 19 9.40 -9.32 13.67
N LYS A 20 10.36 -8.78 14.43
CA LYS A 20 10.47 -9.07 15.88
C LYS A 20 9.23 -8.56 16.64
N PHE A 21 8.06 -9.15 16.44
CA PHE A 21 6.79 -8.67 16.99
C PHE A 21 6.14 -9.72 17.88
N ASP A 22 5.65 -9.23 19.01
CA ASP A 22 4.73 -9.89 19.93
C ASP A 22 3.34 -10.05 19.27
N ALA A 23 2.55 -11.02 19.74
CA ALA A 23 1.25 -11.45 19.20
C ALA A 23 0.23 -10.31 18.97
N LYS A 24 0.45 -9.14 19.59
CA LYS A 24 -0.37 -7.94 19.44
C LYS A 24 -0.28 -7.30 18.05
N SER A 25 0.84 -7.42 17.33
CA SER A 25 0.97 -6.87 15.96
C SER A 25 0.23 -7.71 14.93
N TYR A 26 0.08 -9.02 15.17
CA TYR A 26 -0.76 -9.90 14.36
C TYR A 26 -2.24 -9.47 14.44
N TYR A 27 -2.73 -9.16 15.66
CA TYR A 27 -4.09 -8.65 15.87
C TYR A 27 -4.35 -7.26 15.25
N ASN A 28 -3.33 -6.42 15.07
CA ASN A 28 -3.48 -5.13 14.39
C ASN A 28 -3.50 -5.29 12.86
N MET A 29 -2.78 -6.27 12.30
CA MET A 29 -2.87 -6.61 10.87
C MET A 29 -4.29 -7.06 10.50
N ASP A 30 -4.92 -7.86 11.37
CA ASP A 30 -6.31 -8.32 11.21
C ASP A 30 -7.33 -7.16 11.22
N ASN A 31 -7.03 -6.03 11.91
CA ASN A 31 -7.89 -4.85 11.94
C ASN A 31 -7.70 -3.90 10.74
N ILE A 32 -6.57 -3.99 10.02
CA ILE A 32 -6.31 -3.19 8.82
C ILE A 32 -6.97 -3.83 7.58
N ILE A 33 -7.23 -5.14 7.63
CA ILE A 33 -7.84 -5.96 6.57
C ILE A 33 -9.36 -6.13 6.78
N GLU A 34 -10.07 -5.12 7.29
CA GLU A 34 -11.48 -5.36 7.64
C GLU A 34 -12.44 -5.40 6.43
N ASN A 35 -12.05 -5.05 5.19
CA ASN A 35 -12.99 -5.03 4.05
C ASN A 35 -12.35 -5.26 2.65
N GLY A 36 -11.51 -6.28 2.49
CA GLY A 36 -11.03 -6.70 1.18
C GLY A 36 -10.28 -8.03 1.20
N GLU A 37 -10.11 -8.64 0.04
CA GLU A 37 -9.27 -9.82 -0.13
C GLU A 37 -7.86 -9.35 -0.52
N TRP A 38 -6.84 -9.72 0.24
CA TRP A 38 -5.47 -9.22 0.04
C TRP A 38 -4.47 -10.37 -0.08
N TRP A 39 -3.37 -10.12 -0.79
CA TRP A 39 -2.18 -10.98 -0.83
C TRP A 39 -0.95 -10.15 -0.52
N THR A 40 0.10 -10.80 -0.01
CA THR A 40 1.40 -10.16 0.21
C THR A 40 2.51 -11.06 -0.32
N ALA A 41 3.45 -10.48 -1.08
CA ALA A 41 4.61 -11.18 -1.60
C ALA A 41 5.87 -10.30 -1.55
N PRO A 42 7.06 -10.87 -1.32
CA PRO A 42 8.32 -10.17 -1.48
C PRO A 42 8.69 -10.04 -2.96
N ALA A 43 9.25 -8.88 -3.31
CA ALA A 43 9.79 -8.57 -4.61
C ALA A 43 11.07 -7.74 -4.49
N GLU A 44 11.77 -7.48 -5.59
CA GLU A 44 12.98 -6.66 -5.63
C GLU A 44 12.75 -5.34 -6.36
N SER A 45 13.17 -4.22 -5.77
CA SER A 45 13.25 -2.92 -6.46
C SER A 45 14.25 -2.99 -7.63
N GLU A 46 14.28 -1.95 -8.47
CA GLU A 46 15.28 -1.83 -9.56
C GLU A 46 16.74 -1.96 -9.07
N ASP A 47 17.03 -1.45 -7.86
CA ASP A 47 18.36 -1.55 -7.23
C ASP A 47 18.60 -2.88 -6.47
N GLY A 48 17.74 -3.88 -6.62
CA GLY A 48 17.85 -5.20 -5.96
C GLY A 48 17.53 -5.21 -4.46
N ARG A 49 16.88 -4.16 -3.94
CA ARG A 49 16.47 -4.09 -2.53
C ARG A 49 15.12 -4.77 -2.33
N LEU A 50 14.94 -5.41 -1.18
CA LEU A 50 13.68 -6.07 -0.82
C LEU A 50 12.54 -5.04 -0.73
N VAL A 51 11.43 -5.37 -1.36
CA VAL A 51 10.15 -4.66 -1.27
C VAL A 51 9.05 -5.67 -0.97
N MET A 52 8.27 -5.40 0.07
CA MET A 52 7.03 -6.12 0.35
C MET A 52 5.91 -5.50 -0.47
N VAL A 53 5.30 -6.29 -1.34
CA VAL A 53 4.15 -5.91 -2.15
C VAL A 53 2.90 -6.51 -1.52
N THR A 54 1.89 -5.68 -1.27
CA THR A 54 0.56 -6.12 -0.82
C THR A 54 -0.48 -5.62 -1.80
N GLY A 55 -1.20 -6.54 -2.44
CA GLY A 55 -2.20 -6.23 -3.45
C GLY A 55 -3.61 -6.66 -3.05
N ARG A 56 -4.61 -5.90 -3.49
CA ARG A 56 -6.04 -6.18 -3.27
C ARG A 56 -6.63 -7.00 -4.42
N LYS A 57 -7.31 -8.11 -4.15
CA LYS A 57 -7.93 -8.99 -5.14
C LYS A 57 -9.34 -8.55 -5.55
N ASP A 58 -10.14 -8.08 -4.61
CA ASP A 58 -11.58 -7.79 -4.79
C ASP A 58 -11.84 -6.42 -5.45
N VAL A 59 -11.04 -6.06 -6.46
CA VAL A 59 -11.12 -4.76 -7.15
C VAL A 59 -12.01 -4.72 -8.38
N ALA A 60 -12.53 -5.87 -8.83
CA ALA A 60 -13.28 -5.99 -10.10
C ALA A 60 -14.39 -4.95 -10.25
N LYS A 61 -15.21 -4.73 -9.21
CA LYS A 61 -16.30 -3.73 -9.21
C LYS A 61 -15.84 -2.30 -9.44
N PHE A 62 -14.61 -1.96 -9.04
CA PHE A 62 -14.03 -0.64 -9.24
C PHE A 62 -13.45 -0.52 -10.64
N ARG A 63 -12.78 -1.58 -11.11
CA ARG A 63 -12.17 -1.64 -12.45
C ARG A 63 -13.20 -1.64 -13.57
N GLU A 64 -14.37 -2.25 -13.36
CA GLU A 64 -15.50 -2.20 -14.30
C GLU A 64 -16.10 -0.80 -14.46
N ASN A 65 -15.82 0.12 -13.53
CA ASN A 65 -16.28 1.50 -13.61
C ASN A 65 -15.19 2.38 -14.25
N PRO A 66 -15.38 2.84 -15.51
CA PRO A 66 -14.35 3.56 -16.26
C PRO A 66 -14.00 4.94 -15.67
N ARG A 67 -14.72 5.39 -14.65
CA ARG A 67 -14.39 6.63 -13.95
C ARG A 67 -13.22 6.45 -12.97
N PHE A 68 -12.91 5.24 -12.51
CA PHE A 68 -11.70 4.96 -11.74
C PHE A 68 -10.50 4.84 -12.69
N SER A 69 -10.10 5.96 -13.29
CA SER A 69 -9.08 5.99 -14.33
C SER A 69 -7.83 6.78 -13.95
N ILE A 70 -7.77 7.24 -12.70
CA ILE A 70 -6.66 8.05 -12.20
C ILE A 70 -5.95 7.26 -11.11
N ARG A 71 -4.68 6.95 -11.34
CA ARG A 71 -3.78 6.41 -10.32
C ARG A 71 -3.29 7.55 -9.46
N VAL A 72 -3.41 7.39 -8.14
CA VAL A 72 -2.78 8.25 -7.15
C VAL A 72 -1.83 7.41 -6.32
N GLU A 73 -0.59 7.83 -6.29
CA GLU A 73 0.44 7.25 -5.44
C GLU A 73 0.72 8.22 -4.29
N VAL A 74 0.53 7.72 -3.07
CA VAL A 74 0.89 8.43 -1.85
C VAL A 74 2.14 7.76 -1.31
N SER A 75 3.27 8.45 -1.37
CA SER A 75 4.58 7.93 -0.98
C SER A 75 5.03 8.53 0.35
N TRP A 76 5.62 7.70 1.20
CA TRP A 76 6.24 8.10 2.45
C TRP A 76 7.69 7.62 2.47
N PRO A 77 8.67 8.50 2.20
CA PRO A 77 10.08 8.18 2.34
C PRO A 77 10.49 8.16 3.82
N TYR A 78 11.35 7.22 4.19
CA TYR A 78 11.86 7.06 5.56
C TYR A 78 13.33 6.60 5.54
N GLU A 79 14.02 6.72 6.66
CA GLU A 79 15.37 6.14 6.79
C GLU A 79 15.24 4.71 7.33
N GLY A 80 15.29 3.75 6.42
CA GLY A 80 15.07 2.34 6.74
C GLY A 80 16.33 1.60 7.14
N ARG A 81 16.19 0.57 7.97
CA ARG A 81 17.23 -0.43 8.15
C ARG A 81 17.02 -1.53 7.11
N ASN A 82 17.96 -1.65 6.16
CA ASN A 82 17.85 -2.55 5.01
C ASN A 82 16.60 -2.25 4.15
N GLY A 83 16.21 -0.98 4.01
CA GLY A 83 15.03 -0.58 3.24
C GLY A 83 13.70 -0.67 3.98
N MET A 84 13.66 -1.22 5.19
CA MET A 84 12.42 -1.42 5.97
C MET A 84 12.28 -0.36 7.07
N PRO A 85 11.05 0.10 7.38
CA PRO A 85 10.84 1.09 8.42
C PRO A 85 11.11 0.49 9.80
N ASP A 86 11.41 1.33 10.78
CA ASP A 86 11.41 0.92 12.18
C ASP A 86 9.97 0.75 12.71
N VAL A 87 9.86 0.29 13.95
CA VAL A 87 8.57 -0.02 14.58
C VAL A 87 7.70 1.23 14.71
N GLU A 88 8.27 2.34 15.23
CA GLU A 88 7.53 3.58 15.46
C GLU A 88 7.01 4.18 14.14
N THR A 89 7.86 4.20 13.11
CA THR A 89 7.47 4.65 11.77
C THR A 89 6.40 3.75 11.18
N SER A 90 6.52 2.43 11.31
CA SER A 90 5.52 1.48 10.80
C SER A 90 4.17 1.65 11.49
N GLU A 91 4.13 1.84 12.80
CA GLU A 91 2.89 2.05 13.55
C GLU A 91 2.15 3.32 13.09
N LEU A 92 2.89 4.41 12.83
CA LEU A 92 2.30 5.65 12.32
C LEU A 92 1.79 5.49 10.88
N MET A 93 2.51 4.76 10.04
CA MET A 93 2.07 4.44 8.68
C MET A 93 0.79 3.58 8.68
N ASP A 94 0.69 2.64 9.62
CA ASP A 94 -0.49 1.80 9.78
C ASP A 94 -1.71 2.62 10.23
N GLU A 95 -1.52 3.62 11.10
CA GLU A 95 -2.57 4.57 11.47
C GLU A 95 -3.05 5.39 10.26
N VAL A 96 -2.13 5.92 9.44
CA VAL A 96 -2.46 6.64 8.21
C VAL A 96 -3.26 5.75 7.26
N GLN A 97 -2.79 4.53 7.02
CA GLN A 97 -3.47 3.58 6.16
C GLN A 97 -4.89 3.28 6.66
N ALA A 98 -5.07 3.06 7.96
CA ALA A 98 -6.38 2.79 8.55
C ALA A 98 -7.34 3.99 8.39
N ARG A 99 -6.85 5.22 8.60
CA ARG A 99 -7.63 6.46 8.41
C ARG A 99 -8.07 6.65 6.96
N LEU A 100 -7.15 6.50 6.01
CA LEU A 100 -7.45 6.63 4.58
C LEU A 100 -8.41 5.53 4.12
N THR A 101 -8.18 4.27 4.51
CA THR A 101 -9.05 3.14 4.17
C THR A 101 -10.46 3.37 4.70
N ARG A 102 -10.61 3.84 5.94
CA ARG A 102 -11.91 4.17 6.54
C ARG A 102 -12.63 5.30 5.80
N GLU A 103 -11.92 6.37 5.46
CA GLU A 103 -12.49 7.52 4.76
C GLU A 103 -13.02 7.12 3.37
N PHE A 104 -12.21 6.39 2.59
CA PHE A 104 -12.60 5.95 1.25
C PHE A 104 -13.59 4.78 1.26
N HIS A 105 -13.69 4.01 2.34
CA HIS A 105 -14.77 3.04 2.50
C HIS A 105 -16.13 3.73 2.72
N LYS A 106 -16.17 4.80 3.51
CA LYS A 106 -17.40 5.56 3.79
C LYS A 106 -17.97 6.25 2.55
N ASP A 107 -17.10 6.74 1.69
CA ASP A 107 -17.46 7.46 0.46
C ASP A 107 -16.50 7.05 -0.67
N PRO A 108 -16.85 6.02 -1.46
CA PRO A 108 -15.94 5.31 -2.36
C PRO A 108 -15.68 6.07 -3.66
N VAL A 109 -14.98 7.20 -3.52
CA VAL A 109 -14.41 7.98 -4.62
C VAL A 109 -12.96 7.57 -4.94
N ALA A 110 -12.37 6.71 -4.11
CA ALA A 110 -11.09 6.08 -4.34
C ALA A 110 -11.08 4.66 -3.75
N VAL A 111 -10.19 3.82 -4.26
CA VAL A 111 -9.95 2.46 -3.76
C VAL A 111 -8.45 2.26 -3.58
N LEU A 112 -8.03 1.79 -2.41
CA LEU A 112 -6.66 1.32 -2.19
C LEU A 112 -6.51 -0.04 -2.87
N THR A 113 -5.55 -0.15 -3.79
CA THR A 113 -5.32 -1.36 -4.59
C THR A 113 -3.99 -2.01 -4.28
N GLY A 114 -2.99 -1.24 -3.85
CA GLY A 114 -1.64 -1.73 -3.63
C GLY A 114 -0.90 -0.99 -2.53
N ILE A 115 0.00 -1.70 -1.86
CA ILE A 115 0.95 -1.14 -0.90
C ILE A 115 2.32 -1.73 -1.20
N TYR A 116 3.31 -0.87 -1.38
CA TYR A 116 4.72 -1.25 -1.45
C TYR A 116 5.43 -0.77 -0.19
N THR A 117 6.23 -1.60 0.45
CA THR A 117 7.06 -1.20 1.60
C THR A 117 8.43 -1.82 1.48
N GLY A 118 9.46 -1.00 1.39
CA GLY A 118 10.83 -1.43 1.19
C GLY A 118 11.62 -0.32 0.53
N ALA A 119 12.89 -0.57 0.27
CA ALA A 119 13.72 0.39 -0.47
C ALA A 119 13.68 1.84 0.09
N ASP A 120 13.49 1.99 1.41
CA ASP A 120 13.41 3.28 2.14
C ASP A 120 12.14 4.11 1.87
N GLU A 121 11.07 3.47 1.38
CA GLU A 121 9.78 4.11 1.17
C GLU A 121 8.57 3.17 1.34
N ARG A 122 7.42 3.76 1.67
CA ARG A 122 6.11 3.11 1.61
C ARG A 122 5.24 3.84 0.61
N ASN A 123 4.66 3.12 -0.35
CA ASN A 123 3.77 3.67 -1.37
C ASN A 123 2.38 3.04 -1.22
N TRP A 124 1.34 3.88 -1.08
CA TRP A 124 -0.06 3.47 -1.19
C TRP A 124 -0.60 3.83 -2.57
N ILE A 125 -1.05 2.82 -3.31
CA ILE A 125 -1.62 2.98 -4.65
C ILE A 125 -3.13 3.01 -4.57
N PHE A 126 -3.70 4.13 -4.96
CA PHE A 126 -5.14 4.32 -5.08
C PHE A 126 -5.53 4.50 -6.54
N TYR A 127 -6.72 4.01 -6.88
CA TYR A 127 -7.45 4.47 -8.07
C TYR A 127 -8.58 5.38 -7.63
N THR A 128 -8.76 6.52 -8.28
CA THR A 128 -9.78 7.51 -7.92
C THR A 128 -10.58 8.03 -9.11
N LEU A 129 -11.79 8.51 -8.80
CA LEU A 129 -12.67 9.22 -9.71
C LEU A 129 -12.25 10.69 -9.93
N SER A 130 -11.52 11.28 -8.98
CA SER A 130 -11.18 12.71 -9.01
C SER A 130 -10.04 13.03 -8.04
N THR A 131 -8.94 13.58 -8.56
CA THR A 131 -7.81 14.06 -7.74
C THR A 131 -8.22 15.16 -6.75
N HIS A 132 -9.17 16.01 -7.13
CA HIS A 132 -9.66 17.09 -6.28
C HIS A 132 -10.40 16.55 -5.04
N ILE A 133 -11.32 15.59 -5.24
CA ILE A 133 -12.05 14.98 -4.12
C ILE A 133 -11.10 14.11 -3.28
N PHE A 134 -10.21 13.35 -3.93
CA PHE A 134 -9.19 12.55 -3.25
C PHE A 134 -8.35 13.41 -2.30
N GLY A 135 -7.75 14.49 -2.81
CA GLY A 135 -6.88 15.36 -2.02
C GLY A 135 -7.60 16.02 -0.84
N ARG A 136 -8.87 16.43 -1.04
CA ARG A 136 -9.69 16.95 0.05
C ARG A 136 -9.91 15.92 1.14
N LYS A 137 -10.33 14.70 0.79
CA LYS A 137 -10.56 13.61 1.75
C LYS A 137 -9.29 13.17 2.46
N LEU A 138 -8.16 13.11 1.75
CA LEU A 138 -6.86 12.81 2.34
C LEU A 138 -6.50 13.85 3.41
N ASN A 139 -6.65 15.14 3.10
CA ASN A 139 -6.39 16.20 4.08
C ASN A 139 -7.36 16.15 5.26
N GLU A 140 -8.65 15.90 5.03
CA GLU A 140 -9.67 15.76 6.09
C GLU A 140 -9.36 14.56 7.02
N ALA A 141 -8.96 13.41 6.46
CA ALA A 141 -8.68 12.18 7.20
C ALA A 141 -7.41 12.25 8.06
N LEU A 142 -6.46 13.10 7.67
CA LEU A 142 -5.14 13.25 8.32
C LEU A 142 -4.99 14.59 9.06
N ALA A 143 -6.05 15.37 9.21
CA ALA A 143 -5.99 16.76 9.71
C ALA A 143 -5.45 16.90 11.14
N ASP A 144 -5.66 15.90 11.99
CA ASP A 144 -5.24 15.85 13.40
C ASP A 144 -3.89 15.14 13.61
N MET A 145 -3.27 14.64 12.53
CA MET A 145 -1.96 13.99 12.59
C MET A 145 -0.82 15.02 12.57
N PRO A 146 0.38 14.66 13.07
CA PRO A 146 1.57 15.48 12.87
C PRO A 146 1.86 15.68 11.38
N VAL A 147 2.70 16.66 11.03
CA VAL A 147 3.12 16.85 9.64
C VAL A 147 3.85 15.60 9.15
N LEU A 148 3.26 14.93 8.17
CA LEU A 148 3.76 13.69 7.59
C LEU A 148 4.61 14.02 6.35
N PRO A 149 5.70 13.28 6.07
CA PRO A 149 6.56 13.52 4.91
C PRO A 149 5.96 12.94 3.61
N LEU A 150 4.65 13.04 3.42
CA LEU A 150 3.96 12.47 2.27
C LEU A 150 4.30 13.21 0.97
N LYS A 151 4.54 12.43 -0.09
CA LYS A 151 4.58 12.90 -1.48
C LYS A 151 3.40 12.31 -2.22
N ILE A 152 2.81 13.08 -3.13
CA ILE A 152 1.66 12.64 -3.91
C ILE A 152 1.99 12.77 -5.39
N TYR A 153 1.86 11.67 -6.12
CA TYR A 153 1.93 11.62 -7.57
C TYR A 153 0.58 11.18 -8.14
N CYS A 154 0.19 11.73 -9.28
CA CYS A 154 -1.07 11.40 -9.93
C CYS A 154 -0.88 11.29 -11.43
N GLU A 155 -1.46 10.25 -12.04
CA GLU A 155 -1.50 10.09 -13.49
C GLU A 155 -2.78 9.43 -13.95
N ASN A 156 -3.13 9.62 -15.23
CA ASN A 156 -4.21 8.86 -15.82
C ASN A 156 -3.68 7.45 -16.15
N ASP A 157 -4.36 6.44 -15.62
CA ASP A 157 -4.12 5.02 -15.85
C ASP A 157 -5.48 4.33 -16.06
N PRO A 158 -6.16 4.57 -17.21
CA PRO A 158 -7.49 4.04 -17.46
C PRO A 158 -7.52 2.52 -17.60
N ASP A 159 -6.40 1.91 -18.00
CA ASP A 159 -6.28 0.47 -18.23
C ASP A 159 -5.81 -0.30 -16.99
N TRP A 160 -5.46 0.43 -15.92
CA TRP A 160 -4.96 -0.09 -14.65
C TRP A 160 -3.64 -0.84 -14.80
N GLU A 161 -2.72 -0.31 -15.61
CA GLU A 161 -1.43 -0.91 -15.92
C GLU A 161 -0.60 -1.15 -14.65
N GLU A 162 -0.63 -0.23 -13.67
CA GLU A 162 0.08 -0.43 -12.41
C GLU A 162 -0.48 -1.59 -11.59
N TYR A 163 -1.80 -1.73 -11.57
CA TYR A 163 -2.43 -2.83 -10.84
C TYR A 163 -2.09 -4.18 -11.48
N ASP A 164 -2.08 -4.23 -12.81
CA ASP A 164 -1.70 -5.43 -13.56
C ASP A 164 -0.24 -5.80 -13.34
N GLU A 165 0.66 -4.82 -13.30
CA GLU A 165 2.07 -5.06 -12.98
C GLU A 165 2.24 -5.56 -11.55
N MET A 166 1.63 -4.89 -10.57
CA MET A 166 1.63 -5.32 -9.17
C MET A 166 1.14 -6.76 -9.01
N SER A 167 0.03 -7.12 -9.68
CA SER A 167 -0.60 -8.44 -9.57
C SER A 167 0.31 -9.59 -10.03
N LYS A 168 1.32 -9.32 -10.86
CA LYS A 168 2.32 -10.33 -11.26
C LYS A 168 3.24 -10.76 -10.11
N ALA A 169 3.32 -9.97 -9.03
CA ALA A 169 4.09 -10.31 -7.84
C ALA A 169 3.36 -11.31 -6.93
N GLU A 170 2.05 -11.52 -7.10
CA GLU A 170 1.31 -12.51 -6.32
C GLU A 170 1.91 -13.91 -6.52
N VAL A 171 2.26 -14.57 -5.40
CA VAL A 171 2.75 -15.95 -5.42
C VAL A 171 1.59 -16.87 -5.08
N GLU A 172 1.04 -17.53 -6.09
CA GLU A 172 0.19 -18.71 -5.91
C GLU A 172 0.92 -19.78 -5.13
#